data_AF-A0A538NHA6-F1
#
_entry.id   AF-A0A538NHA6-F1
#
_cell.length_a   1.000
_cell.length_b   1.000
_cell.length_c   1.000
_cell.angle_alpha   90.00
_cell.angle_beta   90.00
_cell.angle_gamma   90.00
#
_symmetry.space_group_name_H-M   'P 1'
#
loop_
_entity.id
_entity.type
_entity.pdbx_description
1 polymer ?
#
loop_
_entity_poly.entity_id
_entity_poly.type
_entity_poly.pdbx_seq_one_letter_code
_entity_poly.pdbx_strand_id
1 'polypeptide(L)' 'MKDAKAACSIMVWKDEHMIDTLAAAYAETGDFDSAIRYAEQALAVKGISPESAKAFREHLMWF' A
#
# COMPACT_ATOMS: atom_id res chain seq x y z
N MET A 1 11.05 -16.87 5.59
CA MET A 1 10.19 -15.67 5.42
C MET A 1 9.40 -15.84 4.13
N LYS A 2 8.32 -16.66 4.13
CA LYS A 2 7.62 -17.04 2.89
C LYS A 2 6.20 -16.49 2.77
N ASP A 3 5.65 -15.89 3.83
CA ASP A 3 4.18 -15.87 3.96
C ASP A 3 3.53 -14.49 4.05
N ALA A 4 4.29 -13.38 3.98
CA ALA A 4 3.68 -12.06 3.78
C ALA A 4 3.15 -11.92 2.34
N LYS A 5 3.98 -12.26 1.33
CA LYS A 5 3.60 -12.18 -0.09
C LYS A 5 2.54 -13.20 -0.51
N ALA A 6 2.44 -14.33 0.20
CA ALA A 6 1.45 -15.36 -0.08
C ALA A 6 0.06 -14.99 0.46
N ALA A 7 -0.03 -14.42 1.67
CA ALA A 7 -1.28 -13.87 2.21
C ALA A 7 -1.87 -12.78 1.30
N CYS A 8 -0.99 -12.01 0.66
CA CYS A 8 -1.29 -10.99 -0.33
C CYS A 8 -1.80 -11.52 -1.69
N SER A 9 -1.48 -12.75 -2.10
CA SER A 9 -1.86 -13.22 -3.45
C SER A 9 -3.30 -13.76 -3.55
N ILE A 10 -3.95 -14.03 -2.42
CA ILE A 10 -5.23 -14.77 -2.38
C ILE A 10 -6.36 -13.92 -1.78
N MET A 11 -6.04 -12.93 -0.95
CA MET A 11 -7.08 -12.07 -0.39
C MET A 11 -7.29 -10.90 -1.33
N VAL A 12 -8.50 -10.82 -1.87
CA VAL A 12 -9.06 -9.60 -2.45
C VAL A 12 -8.74 -8.45 -1.48
N TRP A 13 -7.71 -7.67 -1.81
CA TRP A 13 -7.24 -6.57 -1.00
C TRP A 13 -8.31 -5.49 -0.95
N LYS A 14 -9.15 -5.57 0.07
CA LYS A 14 -10.27 -4.64 0.32
C LYS A 14 -9.94 -3.61 1.37
N ASP A 15 -8.81 -3.77 2.04
CA ASP A 15 -8.37 -2.89 3.11
C ASP A 15 -7.23 -2.03 2.59
N GLU A 16 -7.52 -0.76 2.37
CA GLU A 16 -6.57 0.21 1.85
C GLU A 16 -5.41 0.46 2.81
N HIS A 17 -5.62 0.32 4.13
CA HIS A 17 -4.60 0.54 5.14
C HIS A 17 -3.58 -0.60 5.15
N MET A 18 -4.02 -1.84 4.93
CA MET A 18 -3.09 -2.96 4.77
C MET A 18 -2.20 -2.80 3.53
N ILE A 19 -2.75 -2.30 2.43
CA ILE A 19 -1.97 -2.06 1.21
C ILE A 19 -0.95 -0.93 1.45
N ASP A 20 -1.36 0.18 2.05
CA ASP A 20 -0.44 1.30 2.35
C ASP A 20 0.63 0.93 3.38
N THR A 21 0.30 0.09 4.37
CA THR A 21 1.31 -0.46 5.29
C THR A 21 2.36 -1.29 4.55
N LEU A 22 1.95 -2.06 3.52
CA LEU A 22 2.88 -2.78 2.68
C LEU A 22 3.74 -1.81 1.84
N ALA A 23 3.17 -0.72 1.34
CA ALA A 23 3.91 0.33 0.65
C ALA A 23 5.01 0.92 1.55
N ALA A 24 4.66 1.26 2.80
CA ALA A 24 5.59 1.75 3.81
C ALA A 24 6.76 0.77 4.03
N ALA A 25 6.44 -0.52 4.22
CA ALA A 25 7.44 -1.55 4.46
C ALA A 25 8.43 -1.71 3.29
N TYR A 26 7.95 -1.60 2.04
CA TYR A 26 8.85 -1.61 0.88
C TYR A 26 9.76 -0.39 0.85
N ALA A 27 9.23 0.81 1.15
CA ALA A 27 10.02 2.03 1.23
C ALA A 27 11.10 1.97 2.32
N GLU A 28 10.77 1.41 3.50
CA GLU A 28 11.75 1.22 4.58
C GLU A 28 12.89 0.27 4.17
N THR A 29 12.64 -0.64 3.23
CA THR A 29 13.69 -1.50 2.64
C THR A 29 14.41 -0.87 1.45
N GLY A 30 14.06 0.36 1.06
CA GLY A 30 14.62 1.08 -0.09
C GLY A 30 14.04 0.66 -1.44
N ASP A 31 13.01 -0.18 -1.47
CA ASP A 31 12.29 -0.59 -2.69
C ASP A 31 11.15 0.39 -2.98
N PHE A 32 11.52 1.58 -3.46
CA PHE A 32 10.57 2.67 -3.73
C PHE A 32 9.61 2.36 -4.88
N ASP A 33 10.05 1.61 -5.90
CA ASP A 33 9.18 1.15 -6.99
C ASP A 33 8.01 0.31 -6.48
N SER A 34 8.30 -0.65 -5.58
CA SER A 34 7.25 -1.43 -4.93
C SER A 34 6.39 -0.56 -4.03
N ALA A 35 6.99 0.35 -3.26
CA ALA A 35 6.25 1.26 -2.37
C ALA A 35 5.22 2.10 -3.15
N ILE A 36 5.64 2.76 -4.22
CA ILE A 36 4.76 3.57 -5.08
C ILE A 36 3.62 2.72 -5.63
N ARG A 37 3.94 1.54 -6.18
CA ARG A 37 2.94 0.65 -6.75
C ARG A 37 1.86 0.23 -5.74
N TYR A 38 2.25 -0.09 -4.51
CA TYR A 38 1.28 -0.47 -3.48
C TYR A 38 0.49 0.74 -2.98
N ALA A 39 1.11 1.92 -2.80
CA ALA A 39 0.39 3.12 -2.42
C ALA A 39 -0.67 3.53 -3.48
N GLU A 40 -0.35 3.41 -4.78
CA GLU A 40 -1.33 3.61 -5.86
C GLU A 40 -2.46 2.56 -5.82
N GLN A 41 -2.14 1.30 -5.49
CA GLN A 41 -3.15 0.26 -5.33
C GLN A 41 -4.07 0.53 -4.14
N ALA A 42 -3.56 1.08 -3.03
CA ALA A 42 -4.36 1.50 -1.88
C ALA A 42 -5.37 2.59 -2.28
N LEU A 43 -4.92 3.57 -3.09
CA LEU A 43 -5.78 4.63 -3.63
C LEU A 43 -6.86 4.13 -4.60
N ALA A 44 -6.65 2.98 -5.23
CA ALA A 44 -7.62 2.36 -6.14
C ALA A 44 -8.69 1.52 -5.42
N VAL A 45 -8.61 1.35 -4.10
CA VAL A 45 -9.61 0.61 -3.32
C VAL A 45 -10.96 1.33 -3.37
N LYS A 46 -12.00 0.60 -3.77
CA LYS A 46 -13.36 1.15 -3.84
C LYS A 46 -13.88 1.46 -2.44
N GLY A 47 -14.33 2.70 -2.25
CA GLY A 47 -14.89 3.15 -0.97
C GLY A 47 -13.86 3.70 0.01
N ILE A 48 -12.61 3.90 -0.44
CA ILE A 48 -11.58 4.58 0.34
C ILE A 48 -12.10 5.93 0.85
N SER A 49 -11.89 6.18 2.14
CA SER A 49 -12.26 7.46 2.73
C SER A 49 -11.37 8.59 2.17
N PRO A 50 -11.88 9.82 2.06
CA PRO A 50 -11.06 10.94 1.62
C PRO A 50 -9.86 11.22 2.55
N GLU A 51 -9.98 10.88 3.84
CA GLU A 51 -8.88 11.01 4.81
C GLU A 51 -7.77 10.00 4.55
N SER A 52 -8.13 8.71 4.38
CA SER A 52 -7.20 7.64 3.99
C SER A 52 -6.50 8.00 2.67
N ALA A 53 -7.27 8.44 1.67
CA ALA A 53 -6.74 8.79 0.36
C ALA A 53 -5.83 10.01 0.40
N LYS A 54 -6.04 10.95 1.34
CA LYS A 54 -5.12 12.08 1.54
C LYS A 54 -3.80 11.58 2.14
N ALA A 55 -3.86 10.78 3.21
CA ALA A 55 -2.67 10.25 3.87
C ALA A 55 -1.77 9.47 2.90
N PHE A 56 -2.34 8.60 2.06
CA PHE A 56 -1.55 7.81 1.11
C PHE A 56 -0.94 8.65 -0.01
N ARG A 57 -1.61 9.75 -0.41
CA ARG A 57 -1.02 10.70 -1.36
C ARG A 57 0.14 11.47 -0.76
N GLU A 58 0.05 11.84 0.52
CA GLU A 58 1.18 12.47 1.23
C GLU A 58 2.37 11.50 1.31
N HIS A 59 2.09 10.21 1.54
CA HIS A 59 3.11 9.15 1.58
C HIS A 59 3.88 9.03 0.26
N LEU A 60 3.18 9.10 -0.88
CA LEU A 60 3.78 9.12 -2.22
C LEU A 60 4.71 10.31 -2.47
N MET A 61 4.57 11.42 -1.74
CA MET A 61 5.45 12.59 -1.87
C MET A 61 6.78 12.39 -1.14
N TRP A 62 6.88 11.38 -0.26
CA TRP A 62 8.04 11.12 0.57
C TRP A 62 8.96 10.04 -0.03
N PHE A 63 8.49 9.30 -1.03
CA PHE A 63 9.25 8.35 -1.84
C PHE A 63 9.85 9.05 -3.07
#